data_AF-A0A9Q7ALI2-F1
#
_entry.id   AF-A0A9Q7ALI2-F1
#
_cell.length_a   1.000
_cell.length_b   1.000
_cell.length_c   1.000
_cell.angle_alpha   90.00
_cell.angle_beta   90.00
_cell.angle_gamma   90.00
#
_symmetry.space_group_name_H-M   'P 1'
#
loop_
_entity.id
_entity.type
_entity.pdbx_description
1 polymer ?
#
loop_
_entity_poly.entity_id
_entity_poly.type
_entity_poly.pdbx_seq_one_letter_code
_entity_poly.pdbx_strand_id
1 'polypeptide(L)'
;MPSDELAGFYRAADVAVVTPLRDGMNLVAKEYCACNTDGDGVLVLSEFAGAAGQLAKGALLVNPHDVEGLARTLVAACDMAREEREKRMIRLRRAVRRQDIFWWVDNFLRAAAGRALRDFPPDDLAPLLPRPRERPLA
;
A
#
# COMPACT_ATOMS: atom_id res chain seq x y z
N MET A 1 -19.47 -0.59 -4.27
CA MET A 1 -19.64 -1.42 -3.06
C MET A 1 -19.47 -0.51 -1.84
N PRO A 2 -20.39 -0.53 -0.87
CA PRO A 2 -20.25 0.17 0.40
C PRO A 2 -18.98 -0.27 1.17
N SER A 3 -18.44 0.62 2.01
CA SER A 3 -17.22 0.36 2.79
C SER A 3 -17.32 -0.87 3.69
N ASP A 4 -18.48 -1.07 4.31
CA ASP A 4 -18.67 -2.13 5.31
C ASP A 4 -18.73 -3.50 4.66
N GLU A 5 -19.28 -3.57 3.44
CA GLU A 5 -19.33 -4.78 2.63
C GLU A 5 -17.92 -5.17 2.17
N LEU A 6 -17.12 -4.19 1.73
CA LEU A 6 -15.72 -4.40 1.36
C LEU A 6 -14.87 -4.91 2.55
N ALA A 7 -15.07 -4.34 3.74
CA ALA A 7 -14.41 -4.79 4.96
C ALA A 7 -14.79 -6.23 5.32
N GLY A 8 -16.03 -6.64 5.05
CA GLY A 8 -16.48 -8.03 5.15
C GLY A 8 -15.69 -8.95 4.23
N PHE A 9 -15.53 -8.59 2.97
CA PHE A 9 -14.70 -9.35 2.02
C PHE A 9 -13.23 -9.44 2.46
N TYR A 10 -12.65 -8.34 2.94
CA TYR A 10 -11.27 -8.36 3.45
C TYR A 10 -11.09 -9.28 4.65
N ARG A 11 -12.06 -9.33 5.55
CA ARG A 11 -12.03 -10.23 6.70
C ARG A 11 -12.21 -11.70 6.30
N ALA A 12 -13.02 -11.97 5.27
CA ALA A 12 -13.28 -13.32 4.77
C ALA A 12 -12.15 -13.88 3.89
N ALA A 13 -11.30 -13.04 3.31
CA ALA A 13 -10.24 -13.46 2.40
C ALA A 13 -9.00 -14.00 3.11
N ASP A 14 -8.66 -15.27 2.87
CA ASP A 14 -7.43 -15.91 3.37
C ASP A 14 -6.16 -15.32 2.74
N VAL A 15 -6.24 -14.90 1.47
CA VAL A 15 -5.12 -14.32 0.73
C VAL A 15 -5.59 -13.07 -0.01
N ALA A 16 -4.88 -11.95 0.18
CA ALA A 16 -5.01 -10.76 -0.65
C ALA A 16 -3.85 -10.66 -1.63
N VAL A 17 -4.18 -10.45 -2.91
CA VAL A 17 -3.21 -10.35 -4.00
C VAL A 17 -3.29 -8.96 -4.59
N VAL A 18 -2.27 -8.15 -4.33
CA VAL A 18 -2.21 -6.75 -4.72
C VAL A 18 -1.00 -6.57 -5.62
N THR A 19 -1.20 -6.67 -6.94
CA THR A 19 -0.11 -6.73 -7.93
C THR A 19 -0.11 -5.57 -8.93
N PRO A 20 -0.14 -4.29 -8.52
CA PRO A 20 -0.04 -3.18 -9.45
C PRO A 20 1.34 -3.15 -10.13
N LEU A 21 1.38 -2.76 -11.40
CA LEU A 21 2.63 -2.52 -12.13
C LEU A 21 3.37 -1.28 -11.62
N ARG A 22 2.63 -0.26 -11.17
CA ARG A 22 3.15 0.96 -10.54
C ARG A 22 2.04 1.60 -9.71
N ASP A 23 2.31 1.86 -8.44
CA ASP A 23 1.35 2.49 -7.54
C ASP A 23 2.09 3.31 -6.48
N GLY A 24 1.69 4.58 -6.30
CA GLY A 24 2.29 5.47 -5.31
C GLY A 24 2.03 5.03 -3.87
N MET A 25 0.83 4.51 -3.57
CA MET A 25 0.48 3.94 -2.28
C MET A 25 -0.76 3.06 -2.41
N ASN A 26 -0.65 1.82 -1.97
CA ASN A 26 -1.78 0.91 -2.00
C ASN A 26 -2.48 0.85 -0.64
N LEU A 27 -3.61 1.57 -0.51
CA LEU A 27 -4.41 1.58 0.71
C LEU A 27 -5.21 0.28 0.87
N VAL A 28 -5.64 -0.34 -0.22
CA VAL A 28 -6.33 -1.65 -0.20
C VAL A 28 -5.49 -2.70 0.53
N ALA A 29 -4.18 -2.75 0.29
CA ALA A 29 -3.27 -3.63 1.02
C ALA A 29 -3.25 -3.35 2.54
N LYS A 30 -3.29 -2.07 2.94
CA LYS A 30 -3.32 -1.69 4.35
C LYS A 30 -4.68 -1.99 5.00
N GLU A 31 -5.77 -1.73 4.30
CA GLU A 31 -7.14 -2.02 4.73
C GLU A 31 -7.33 -3.52 4.93
N TYR A 32 -6.85 -4.35 3.99
CA TYR A 32 -6.84 -5.80 4.16
C TYR A 32 -6.15 -6.22 5.46
N CYS A 33 -4.94 -5.74 5.71
CA CYS A 33 -4.23 -6.02 6.96
C CYS A 33 -4.99 -5.51 8.20
N ALA A 34 -5.63 -4.34 8.11
CA ALA A 34 -6.40 -3.76 9.20
C ALA A 34 -7.68 -4.56 9.52
N CYS A 35 -8.35 -5.10 8.49
CA CYS A 35 -9.55 -5.93 8.61
C CYS A 35 -9.25 -7.36 9.10
N ASN A 36 -8.05 -7.88 8.87
CA ASN A 36 -7.63 -9.22 9.30
C ASN A 36 -7.30 -9.25 10.80
N THR A 37 -8.33 -9.17 11.66
CA THR A 37 -8.19 -9.15 13.12
C THR A 37 -7.78 -10.47 13.72
N ASP A 38 -8.11 -11.56 13.04
CA ASP A 38 -7.93 -12.93 13.52
C ASP A 38 -6.50 -13.43 13.23
N GLY A 39 -5.75 -12.64 12.46
CA GLY A 39 -4.32 -12.84 12.22
C GLY A 39 -3.98 -13.86 11.15
N ASP A 40 -4.97 -14.53 10.57
CA ASP A 40 -4.75 -15.73 9.75
C ASP A 40 -4.60 -15.46 8.24
N GLY A 41 -4.62 -14.20 7.81
CA GLY A 41 -4.51 -13.82 6.40
C GLY A 41 -3.08 -13.68 5.88
N VAL A 42 -2.92 -13.79 4.55
CA VAL A 42 -1.66 -13.59 3.83
C VAL A 42 -1.78 -12.44 2.83
N LEU A 43 -0.80 -11.54 2.84
CA LEU A 43 -0.70 -10.47 1.84
C LEU A 43 0.40 -10.79 0.82
N VAL A 44 0.00 -10.96 -0.45
CA VAL A 44 0.89 -10.96 -1.62
C VAL A 44 0.88 -9.56 -2.22
N LEU A 45 2.04 -8.93 -2.36
CA LEU A 45 2.15 -7.52 -2.69
C LEU A 45 3.22 -7.26 -3.76
N SER A 46 2.88 -6.50 -4.79
CA SER A 46 3.85 -5.99 -5.77
C SER A 46 4.96 -5.21 -5.09
N GLU A 47 6.21 -5.48 -5.45
CA GLU A 47 7.36 -4.67 -5.06
C GLU A 47 7.28 -3.22 -5.59
N PHE A 48 6.46 -2.98 -6.62
CA PHE A 48 6.24 -1.66 -7.21
C PHE A 48 5.08 -0.87 -6.60
N ALA A 49 4.41 -1.43 -5.58
CA ALA A 49 3.46 -0.69 -4.77
C ALA A 49 4.21 0.13 -3.71
N GLY A 50 3.89 1.41 -3.54
CA GLY A 50 4.51 2.22 -2.48
C GLY A 50 4.27 1.68 -1.06
N ALA A 51 3.23 0.87 -0.86
CA ALA A 51 3.00 0.14 0.38
C ALA A 51 4.09 -0.92 0.69
N ALA A 52 4.79 -1.44 -0.32
CA ALA A 52 5.84 -2.45 -0.16
C ALA A 52 6.96 -1.96 0.77
N GLY A 53 7.37 -0.69 0.67
CA GLY A 53 8.38 -0.12 1.56
C GLY A 53 8.04 -0.18 3.05
N GLN A 54 6.74 -0.23 3.39
CA GLN A 54 6.25 -0.33 4.77
C GLN A 54 5.90 -1.77 5.17
N LEU A 55 5.41 -2.57 4.22
CA LEU A 55 4.81 -3.89 4.47
C LEU A 55 5.74 -5.08 4.15
N ALA A 56 6.91 -4.85 3.55
CA ALA A 56 7.86 -5.88 3.10
C ALA A 56 8.22 -6.94 4.15
N LYS A 57 8.24 -6.59 5.45
CA LYS A 57 8.64 -7.52 6.52
C LYS A 57 7.61 -8.60 6.84
N GLY A 58 6.37 -8.43 6.38
CA GLY A 58 5.29 -9.40 6.57
C GLY A 58 4.66 -9.89 5.26
N ALA A 59 4.64 -9.05 4.22
CA ALA A 59 4.09 -9.41 2.92
C ALA A 59 4.97 -10.43 2.17
N LEU A 60 4.37 -11.18 1.26
CA LEU A 60 5.07 -11.91 0.19
C LEU A 60 5.23 -10.94 -0.98
N LEU A 61 6.46 -10.43 -1.17
CA LEU A 61 6.74 -9.52 -2.28
C LEU A 61 6.86 -10.28 -3.58
N VAL A 62 6.26 -9.72 -4.64
CA VAL A 62 6.28 -10.30 -5.98
C VAL A 62 6.62 -9.23 -7.02
N ASN A 63 7.28 -9.65 -8.08
CA ASN A 63 7.36 -8.88 -9.31
C ASN A 63 6.15 -9.23 -10.19
N PRO A 64 5.22 -8.30 -10.47
CA PRO A 64 4.05 -8.56 -11.32
C PRO A 64 4.39 -8.91 -12.78
N HIS A 65 5.63 -8.67 -13.22
CA HIS A 65 6.11 -9.11 -14.54
C HIS A 65 6.58 -10.58 -14.55
N ASP A 66 6.86 -11.18 -13.38
CA ASP A 66 7.20 -12.60 -13.24
C ASP A 66 5.94 -13.41 -12.91
N VAL A 67 5.21 -13.79 -13.95
CA VAL A 67 3.95 -14.55 -13.82
C VAL A 67 4.16 -15.89 -13.13
N GLU A 68 5.27 -16.57 -13.41
CA GLU A 68 5.56 -17.86 -12.77
C GLU A 68 5.94 -17.69 -11.30
N GLY A 69 6.72 -16.66 -10.97
CA GLY A 69 7.05 -16.32 -9.59
C GLY A 69 5.82 -15.94 -8.79
N LEU A 70 4.90 -15.18 -9.38
CA LEU A 70 3.60 -14.89 -8.78
C LEU A 70 2.80 -16.17 -8.53
N ALA A 71 2.71 -17.07 -9.52
CA ALA A 71 2.00 -18.34 -9.37
C ALA A 71 2.58 -19.20 -8.23
N ARG A 72 3.91 -19.36 -8.17
CA ARG A 72 4.60 -20.06 -7.07
C ARG A 72 4.31 -19.42 -5.71
N THR A 73 4.29 -18.09 -5.66
CA THR A 73 4.01 -17.34 -4.43
C THR A 73 2.57 -17.52 -3.97
N LEU A 74 1.61 -17.59 -4.89
CA LEU A 74 0.21 -17.85 -4.56
C LEU A 74 0.01 -19.24 -3.98
N VAL A 75 0.63 -20.27 -4.58
CA VAL A 75 0.64 -21.62 -4.01
C VAL A 75 1.23 -21.61 -2.61
N ALA A 76 2.40 -20.98 -2.43
CA ALA A 76 3.03 -20.86 -1.12
C ALA A 76 2.18 -20.09 -0.10
N ALA A 77 1.38 -19.10 -0.52
CA ALA A 77 0.46 -18.37 0.34
C ALA A 77 -0.69 -19.26 0.82
N CYS A 78 -1.29 -20.05 -0.09
CA CYS A 78 -2.37 -20.98 0.24
C CYS A 78 -1.90 -22.12 1.15
N ASP A 79 -0.68 -22.63 0.94
CA ASP A 79 -0.12 -23.75 1.70
C ASP A 79 0.60 -23.31 2.99
N MET A 80 0.66 -22.01 3.26
CA MET A 80 1.41 -21.46 4.40
C MET A 80 0.82 -21.93 5.73
N ALA A 81 1.65 -22.47 6.62
CA ALA A 81 1.21 -22.87 7.96
C ALA A 81 0.66 -21.67 8.76
N ARG A 82 -0.39 -21.91 9.55
CA ARG A 82 -1.10 -20.88 10.33
C ARG A 82 -0.15 -20.04 11.20
N GLU A 83 0.81 -20.67 11.86
CA GLU A 83 1.77 -19.99 12.74
C GLU A 83 2.62 -18.97 11.97
N GLU A 84 2.92 -19.23 10.70
CA GLU A 84 3.66 -18.30 9.85
C GLU A 84 2.77 -17.17 9.33
N ARG A 85 1.51 -17.46 8.98
CA ARG A 85 0.51 -16.44 8.61
C ARG A 85 0.30 -15.44 9.75
N GLU A 86 0.09 -15.94 10.97
CA GLU A 86 -0.08 -15.12 12.18
C GLU A 86 1.14 -14.23 12.44
N LYS A 87 2.36 -14.78 12.36
CA LYS A 87 3.60 -14.00 12.53
C LYS A 87 3.71 -12.88 11.50
N ARG A 88 3.37 -13.15 10.24
CA ARG A 88 3.39 -12.16 9.15
C ARG A 88 2.33 -11.09 9.36
N MET A 89 1.11 -11.47 9.67
CA MET A 89 0.00 -10.54 9.88
C MET A 89 0.23 -9.63 11.10
N ILE A 90 0.85 -10.13 12.18
CA ILE A 90 1.29 -9.30 13.32
C ILE A 90 2.25 -8.20 12.86
N ARG A 91 3.23 -8.52 12.00
CA ARG A 91 4.18 -7.53 11.46
C ARG A 91 3.48 -6.50 10.58
N LEU A 92 2.59 -6.96 9.70
CA LEU A 92 1.80 -6.10 8.80
C LEU A 92 0.93 -5.12 9.60
N ARG A 93 0.11 -5.62 10.52
CA ARG A 93 -0.76 -4.80 11.37
C ARG A 93 0.02 -3.82 12.23
N ARG A 94 1.19 -4.22 12.74
CA ARG A 94 2.08 -3.32 13.47
C ARG A 94 2.62 -2.21 12.56
N ALA A 95 3.00 -2.51 11.33
CA ALA A 95 3.45 -1.50 10.37
C ALA A 95 2.33 -0.50 10.05
N VAL A 96 1.11 -0.99 9.75
CA VAL A 96 -0.06 -0.15 9.48
C VAL A 96 -0.39 0.78 10.65
N ARG A 97 -0.39 0.25 11.89
CA ARG A 97 -0.65 1.07 13.09
C ARG A 97 0.45 2.10 13.39
N ARG A 98 1.71 1.81 13.05
CA ARG A 98 2.83 2.74 13.29
C ARG A 98 2.91 3.86 12.27
N GLN A 99 2.41 3.63 11.05
CA GLN A 99 2.46 4.57 9.93
C GLN A 99 1.06 4.79 9.36
N ASP A 100 0.17 5.27 10.25
CA ASP A 100 -1.20 5.62 9.93
C ASP A 100 -1.31 7.01 9.27
N ILE A 101 -2.54 7.47 9.05
CA ILE A 101 -2.80 8.76 8.42
C ILE A 101 -2.28 9.94 9.26
N PHE A 102 -2.36 9.85 10.59
CA PHE A 102 -1.89 10.92 11.47
C PHE A 102 -0.36 11.02 11.46
N TRP A 103 0.33 9.87 11.47
CA TRP A 103 1.77 9.82 11.27
C TRP A 103 2.17 10.46 9.93
N TRP A 104 1.44 10.16 8.85
CA TRP A 104 1.74 10.74 7.55
C TRP A 104 1.54 12.26 7.53
N VAL A 105 0.40 12.75 8.03
CA VAL A 105 0.10 14.19 8.10
C VAL A 105 1.14 14.94 8.93
N ASP A 106 1.52 14.42 10.11
CA ASP A 106 2.51 15.04 10.98
C ASP A 106 3.88 15.14 10.27
N ASN A 107 4.34 14.06 9.61
CA ASN A 107 5.60 14.10 8.86
C ASN A 107 5.56 15.06 7.67
N PHE A 108 4.43 15.10 6.94
CA PHE A 108 4.25 16.03 5.83
C PHE A 108 4.33 17.48 6.30
N LEU A 109 3.57 17.82 7.35
CA LEU A 109 3.57 19.18 7.92
C LEU A 109 4.94 19.57 8.47
N ARG A 110 5.66 18.66 9.12
CA ARG A 110 7.04 18.90 9.59
C ARG A 110 8.00 19.18 8.44
N ALA A 111 7.90 18.42 7.34
CA ALA A 111 8.74 18.61 6.17
C ALA A 111 8.44 19.93 5.44
N ALA A 112 7.17 20.37 5.46
CA ALA A 112 6.72 21.62 4.85
C ALA A 112 6.90 22.85 5.76
N ALA A 113 7.12 22.67 7.06
CA ALA A 113 7.24 23.77 8.01
C ALA A 113 8.36 24.74 7.60
N GLY A 114 8.00 26.02 7.42
CA GLY A 114 8.93 27.06 6.99
C GLY A 114 9.30 27.04 5.50
N ARG A 115 8.67 26.20 4.69
CA ARG A 115 8.84 26.16 3.22
C ARG A 115 7.63 26.76 2.51
N ALA A 116 7.87 27.49 1.45
CA ALA A 116 6.85 27.90 0.49
C ALA A 116 6.68 26.84 -0.60
N LEU A 117 5.51 26.78 -1.24
CA LEU A 117 5.24 25.84 -2.35
C LEU A 117 6.26 25.94 -3.49
N ARG A 118 6.82 27.13 -3.72
CA ARG A 118 7.87 27.40 -4.72
C ARG A 118 9.23 26.75 -4.39
N ASP A 119 9.42 26.32 -3.14
CA ASP A 119 10.67 25.71 -2.67
C ASP A 119 10.71 24.20 -2.97
N PHE A 120 9.63 23.64 -3.52
CA PHE A 120 9.55 22.25 -3.99
C PHE A 120 9.81 22.21 -5.51
N PRO A 121 10.61 21.25 -6.02
CA PRO A 121 10.91 21.16 -7.44
C PRO A 121 9.63 21.06 -8.28
N PRO A 122 9.49 21.85 -9.36
CA PRO A 122 8.31 21.79 -10.24
C PRO A 122 8.08 20.39 -10.83
N ASP A 123 9.14 19.63 -11.02
CA ASP A 123 9.12 18.31 -11.67
C ASP A 123 8.63 17.19 -10.72
N ASP A 124 8.66 17.40 -9.40
CA ASP A 124 8.15 16.45 -8.40
C ASP A 124 6.63 16.61 -8.18
N LEU A 125 6.07 17.73 -8.61
CA LEU A 125 4.63 17.96 -8.70
C LEU A 125 4.18 17.54 -10.09
N ALA A 126 4.05 16.22 -10.32
CA ALA A 126 3.25 15.72 -11.44
C ALA A 126 1.94 16.54 -11.50
N PRO A 127 1.45 16.93 -12.69
CA PRO A 127 0.56 18.08 -12.85
C PRO A 127 -0.84 17.79 -12.28
N LEU A 128 -0.96 17.86 -10.97
CA LEU A 128 -2.22 17.88 -10.22
C LEU A 128 -2.92 19.23 -10.41
N LEU A 129 -2.19 20.24 -10.91
CA LEU A 129 -2.74 21.52 -11.33
C LEU A 129 -2.70 21.62 -12.86
N PRO A 130 -3.82 22.00 -13.51
CA PRO A 130 -3.79 22.32 -14.93
C PRO A 130 -2.76 23.44 -15.17
N ARG A 131 -1.91 23.29 -16.19
CA ARG A 131 -0.95 24.33 -16.56
C ARG A 131 -1.72 25.64 -16.78
N PRO A 132 -1.23 26.79 -16.30
CA PRO A 132 -1.86 28.07 -16.56
C PRO A 132 -2.08 28.21 -18.07
N ARG A 133 -3.33 28.46 -18.50
CA ARG A 133 -3.60 28.78 -19.91
C ARG A 133 -2.81 30.03 -20.24
N GLU A 134 -1.84 29.92 -21.15
CA GLU A 134 -1.18 31.09 -21.74
C GLU A 134 -2.28 32.00 -22.28
N ARG A 135 -2.37 33.23 -21.76
CA ARG A 135 -3.26 34.24 -22.33
C ARG A 135 -2.68 34.56 -23.71
N PRO A 136 -3.47 34.54 -24.80
CA PRO A 136 -2.98 34.95 -26.09
C PRO A 136 -2.45 36.39 -25.98
N LEU A 137 -1.21 36.58 -26.44
CA LEU A 137 -0.61 37.90 -26.61
C LEU A 137 -1.51 38.69 -27.57
N ALA A 138 -2.03 39.81 -27.08
CA ALA A 138 -2.72 40.82 -27.88
C ALA A 138 -1.70 41.72 -28.59
#